data_AF-A0A1Y2DZ75-F1
#
_entry.id   AF-A0A1Y2DZ75-F1
#
_cell.length_a   1.000
_cell.length_b   1.000
_cell.length_c   1.000
_cell.angle_alpha   90.00
_cell.angle_beta   90.00
_cell.angle_gamma   90.00
#
_symmetry.space_group_name_H-M   'P 1'
#
loop_
_entity.id
_entity.type
_entity.pdbx_description
1 polymer ?
#
loop_
_entity_poly.entity_id
_entity_poly.type
_entity_poly.pdbx_seq_one_letter_code
_entity_poly.pdbx_strand_id
1 'polypeptide(L)'
;MANGVVSQSRRKAHKAHFDAPSSVRRKIMSASLDKALREKYNTRSIPVRKDDEVKIVRGTYKGREGKVVQVYRKKWVIHVERVHREKGSGATVPIGINPSNVVITSLKLDKDREALLARKDRTKGEKTEDVEMSA
;
A
#
# COMPACT_ATOMS: atom_id res chain seq x y z
N MET A 1 -19.52 -10.56 13.63
CA MET A 1 -19.58 -9.93 12.30
C MET A 1 -20.74 -10.56 11.56
N ALA A 2 -21.74 -9.77 11.15
CA ALA A 2 -22.91 -10.28 10.43
C ALA A 2 -22.46 -10.81 9.05
N ASN A 3 -22.45 -12.14 8.92
CA ASN A 3 -21.82 -12.87 7.82
C ASN A 3 -22.90 -13.46 6.91
N GLY A 4 -23.23 -12.77 5.82
CA GLY A 4 -23.93 -13.37 4.68
C GLY A 4 -23.03 -13.59 3.46
N VAL A 5 -22.01 -12.74 3.28
CA VAL A 5 -21.28 -12.61 2.00
C VAL A 5 -19.79 -13.01 2.11
N VAL A 6 -19.20 -12.98 3.31
CA VAL A 6 -17.76 -13.21 3.52
C VAL A 6 -17.54 -14.47 4.36
N SER A 7 -16.78 -15.42 3.82
CA SER A 7 -16.46 -16.66 4.54
C SER A 7 -15.34 -16.45 5.56
N GLN A 8 -15.54 -16.93 6.80
CA GLN A 8 -14.53 -16.91 7.86
C GLN A 8 -13.53 -18.09 7.81
N SER A 9 -13.70 -19.01 6.86
CA SER A 9 -12.80 -20.16 6.73
C SER A 9 -11.40 -19.71 6.35
N ARG A 10 -10.40 -20.06 7.20
CA ARG A 10 -8.98 -19.80 6.95
C ARG A 10 -8.54 -20.29 5.56
N ARG A 11 -8.98 -21.47 5.15
CA ARG A 11 -8.64 -22.07 3.84
C ARG A 11 -9.13 -21.20 2.68
N LYS A 12 -10.39 -20.72 2.76
CA LYS A 12 -10.99 -19.87 1.73
C LYS A 12 -10.30 -18.50 1.66
N ALA A 13 -10.00 -17.89 2.82
CA ALA A 13 -9.28 -16.62 2.89
C ALA A 13 -7.86 -16.72 2.30
N HIS A 14 -7.12 -17.78 2.65
CA HIS A 14 -5.77 -18.02 2.13
C HIS A 14 -5.78 -18.19 0.60
N LYS A 15 -6.70 -19.03 0.08
CA LYS A 15 -6.87 -19.22 -1.36
C LYS A 15 -7.17 -17.89 -2.07
N ALA A 16 -8.11 -17.12 -1.55
CA ALA A 16 -8.48 -15.82 -2.12
C ALA A 16 -7.32 -14.82 -2.14
N HIS A 17 -6.43 -14.84 -1.13
CA HIS A 17 -5.25 -13.99 -1.10
C HIS A 17 -4.22 -14.41 -2.15
N PHE A 18 -3.77 -15.67 -2.15
CA PHE A 18 -2.67 -16.11 -3.02
C PHE A 18 -3.06 -16.24 -4.50
N ASP A 19 -4.31 -16.57 -4.79
CA ASP A 19 -4.84 -16.67 -6.16
C ASP A 19 -5.40 -15.32 -6.67
N ALA A 20 -5.27 -14.24 -5.91
CA ALA A 20 -5.82 -12.94 -6.28
C ALA A 20 -5.29 -12.44 -7.65
N PRO A 21 -6.16 -11.85 -8.51
CA PRO A 21 -5.72 -11.22 -9.76
C PRO A 21 -5.01 -9.88 -9.50
N SER A 22 -4.27 -9.37 -10.50
CA SER A 22 -3.39 -8.19 -10.35
C SER A 22 -4.10 -6.93 -9.81
N SER A 23 -5.35 -6.70 -10.19
CA SER A 23 -6.16 -5.57 -9.72
C SER A 23 -6.46 -5.65 -8.22
N VAL A 24 -6.70 -6.85 -7.70
CA VAL A 24 -6.90 -7.12 -6.28
C VAL A 24 -5.57 -7.04 -5.54
N ARG A 25 -4.50 -7.63 -6.09
CA ARG A 25 -3.14 -7.51 -5.52
C ARG A 25 -2.70 -6.07 -5.38
N ARG A 26 -3.04 -5.19 -6.32
CA ARG A 26 -2.78 -3.74 -6.23
C ARG A 26 -3.40 -3.14 -4.96
N LYS A 27 -4.64 -3.50 -4.63
CA LYS A 27 -5.33 -2.98 -3.45
C LYS A 27 -4.69 -3.52 -2.16
N ILE A 28 -4.38 -4.82 -2.14
CA ILE A 28 -3.76 -5.49 -0.98
C ILE A 28 -2.34 -4.96 -0.73
N MET A 29 -1.57 -4.70 -1.79
CA MET A 29 -0.23 -4.12 -1.73
C MET A 29 -0.26 -2.61 -1.52
N SER A 30 -0.91 -2.18 -0.44
CA SER A 30 -0.89 -0.80 0.04
C SER A 30 0.15 -0.59 1.13
N ALA A 31 0.73 0.61 1.19
CA ALA A 31 1.62 1.04 2.26
C ALA A 31 1.00 2.22 3.02
N SER A 32 1.46 2.41 4.25
CA SER A 32 1.06 3.53 5.09
C SER A 32 1.67 4.84 4.57
N LEU A 33 0.93 5.93 4.60
CA LEU A 33 1.49 7.26 4.33
C LEU A 33 2.27 7.78 5.55
N ASP A 34 3.24 8.65 5.33
CA ASP A 34 3.89 9.40 6.41
C ASP A 34 2.95 10.44 7.04
N LYS A 35 3.24 10.91 8.25
CA LYS A 35 2.35 11.80 9.02
C LYS A 35 1.95 13.06 8.25
N ALA A 36 2.91 13.74 7.63
CA ALA A 36 2.65 14.95 6.84
C ALA A 36 1.70 14.69 5.65
N LEU A 37 1.86 13.55 4.97
CA LEU A 37 0.97 13.16 3.88
C LEU A 37 -0.40 12.71 4.37
N ARG A 38 -0.48 12.09 5.56
CA ARG A 38 -1.76 11.72 6.18
C ARG A 38 -2.57 12.95 6.53
N GLU A 39 -1.94 13.97 7.08
CA GLU A 39 -2.61 15.24 7.42
C GLU A 39 -3.06 15.95 6.15
N LYS A 40 -2.20 16.04 5.14
CA LYS A 40 -2.52 16.71 3.87
C LYS A 40 -3.70 16.09 3.11
N TYR A 41 -3.76 14.75 3.04
CA TYR A 41 -4.77 14.06 2.24
C TYR A 41 -5.87 13.39 3.07
N ASN A 42 -5.77 13.45 4.40
CA ASN A 42 -6.64 12.74 5.35
C ASN A 42 -6.87 11.25 5.02
N THR A 43 -5.83 10.58 4.52
CA THR A 43 -5.85 9.14 4.20
C THR A 43 -4.73 8.41 4.91
N ARG A 44 -4.99 7.19 5.40
CA ARG A 44 -3.99 6.41 6.15
C ARG A 44 -3.03 5.62 5.23
N SER A 45 -3.54 5.11 4.11
CA SER A 45 -2.79 4.22 3.22
C SER A 45 -3.26 4.29 1.77
N ILE A 46 -2.31 4.02 0.86
CA ILE A 46 -2.53 4.02 -0.59
C ILE A 46 -1.77 2.86 -1.25
N PRO A 47 -2.27 2.29 -2.38
CA PRO A 47 -1.51 1.35 -3.19
C PRO A 47 -0.16 1.92 -3.64
N VAL A 48 0.92 1.18 -3.39
CA VAL A 48 2.28 1.58 -3.79
C VAL A 48 2.41 1.60 -5.31
N ARG A 49 3.10 2.61 -5.85
CA ARG A 49 3.41 2.75 -7.27
C ARG A 49 4.91 2.86 -7.48
N LYS A 50 5.34 2.58 -8.71
CA LYS A 50 6.67 2.93 -9.19
C LYS A 50 6.90 4.44 -9.05
N ASP A 51 8.12 4.82 -8.67
CA ASP A 51 8.59 6.18 -8.43
C ASP A 51 7.99 6.89 -7.19
N ASP A 52 7.17 6.20 -6.38
CA ASP A 52 6.89 6.67 -5.01
C ASP A 52 8.18 6.57 -4.18
N GLU A 53 8.40 7.52 -3.29
CA GLU A 53 9.51 7.48 -2.35
C GLU A 53 9.07 6.84 -1.04
N VAL A 54 9.87 5.91 -0.53
CA VAL A 54 9.52 5.10 0.64
C VAL A 54 10.67 5.04 1.63
N LYS A 55 10.29 5.01 2.90
CA LYS A 55 11.15 4.73 4.06
C LYS A 55 10.84 3.36 4.62
N ILE A 56 11.87 2.55 4.84
CA ILE A 56 11.70 1.21 5.41
C ILE A 56 11.66 1.32 6.93
N VAL A 57 10.58 0.82 7.54
CA VAL A 57 10.36 0.94 8.99
C VAL A 57 10.60 -0.36 9.75
N ARG A 58 10.59 -1.51 9.07
CA ARG A 58 10.74 -2.84 9.67
C ARG A 58 11.75 -3.69 8.89
N GLY A 59 12.40 -4.62 9.59
CA GLY A 59 13.36 -5.58 9.02
C GLY A 59 14.80 -5.05 9.01
N THR A 60 15.70 -5.83 8.39
CA THR A 60 17.16 -5.59 8.38
C THR A 60 17.56 -4.26 7.73
N TYR A 61 16.78 -3.78 6.75
CA TYR A 61 17.06 -2.56 5.99
C TYR A 61 16.31 -1.33 6.53
N LYS A 62 15.88 -1.38 7.80
CA LYS A 62 15.19 -0.28 8.47
C LYS A 62 16.03 1.01 8.44
N GLY A 63 15.36 2.14 8.26
CA GLY A 63 15.97 3.47 8.23
C GLY A 63 16.45 3.89 6.85
N ARG A 64 16.57 2.97 5.89
CA ARG A 64 16.89 3.31 4.50
C ARG A 64 15.68 3.90 3.79
N GLU A 65 15.96 4.87 2.93
CA GLU A 65 15.01 5.57 2.09
C GLU A 65 15.40 5.39 0.62
N GLY A 66 14.41 5.37 -0.26
CA GLY A 66 14.64 5.27 -1.69
C GLY A 66 13.36 5.24 -2.50
N LYS A 67 13.49 5.41 -3.81
CA LYS A 67 12.35 5.31 -4.73
C LYS A 67 12.00 3.87 -5.02
N VAL A 68 10.71 3.60 -5.23
CA VAL A 68 10.24 2.29 -5.66
C VAL A 68 10.55 2.09 -7.14
N VAL A 69 11.51 1.21 -7.44
CA VAL A 69 11.92 0.90 -8.82
C VAL A 69 10.88 0.02 -9.52
N GLN A 70 10.36 -0.98 -8.81
CA GLN A 70 9.41 -1.93 -9.36
C GLN A 70 8.47 -2.48 -8.27
N VAL A 71 7.20 -2.65 -8.63
CA VAL A 71 6.19 -3.33 -7.81
C VAL A 71 5.94 -4.72 -8.38
N TYR A 72 6.52 -5.75 -7.76
CA TYR A 72 6.42 -7.13 -8.23
C TYR A 72 5.25 -7.86 -7.59
N ARG A 73 4.04 -7.61 -8.12
CA ARG A 73 2.78 -8.14 -7.56
C ARG A 73 2.67 -9.67 -7.55
N LYS A 74 3.32 -10.38 -8.48
CA LYS A 74 3.32 -11.85 -8.50
C LYS A 74 3.97 -12.43 -7.24
N LYS A 75 5.03 -11.79 -6.75
CA LYS A 75 5.82 -12.20 -5.58
C LYS A 75 5.46 -11.43 -4.30
N TRP A 76 4.46 -10.56 -4.32
CA TRP A 76 4.03 -9.75 -3.15
C TRP A 76 5.12 -8.83 -2.58
N VAL A 77 6.07 -8.39 -3.42
CA VAL A 77 7.21 -7.55 -2.99
C VAL A 77 7.35 -6.29 -3.82
N ILE A 78 7.96 -5.27 -3.22
CA ILE A 78 8.44 -4.06 -3.88
C ILE A 78 9.97 -4.07 -3.88
N HIS A 79 10.56 -3.50 -4.92
CA HIS A 79 11.99 -3.25 -5.01
C HIS A 79 12.23 -1.75 -4.81
N VAL A 80 13.06 -1.44 -3.82
CA VAL A 80 13.43 -0.07 -3.45
C VAL A 80 14.86 0.18 -3.91
N GLU A 81 15.10 1.38 -4.43
CA GLU A 81 16.42 1.83 -4.84
C GLU A 81 17.41 1.76 -3.67
N ARG A 82 18.68 1.44 -3.96
CA ARG A 82 19.76 1.34 -2.95
C ARG A 82 19.56 0.21 -1.91
N VAL A 83 18.56 -0.64 -2.09
CA VAL A 83 18.36 -1.86 -1.31
C VAL A 83 18.71 -3.07 -2.17
N HIS A 84 20.01 -3.34 -2.23
CA HIS A 84 20.57 -4.44 -3.00
C HIS A 84 21.45 -5.33 -2.12
N ARG A 85 21.63 -6.56 -2.56
CA ARG A 85 22.63 -7.49 -2.02
C ARG A 85 23.60 -7.84 -3.14
N GLU A 86 24.87 -7.91 -2.81
CA GLU A 86 25.92 -8.40 -3.71
C GLU A 86 25.86 -9.92 -3.82
N LYS A 87 26.01 -10.43 -5.04
CA LYS A 87 26.27 -11.85 -5.31
C LYS A 87 27.77 -12.13 -5.22
N GLY A 88 28.15 -13.39 -5.06
CA GLY A 88 29.55 -13.82 -5.15
C GLY A 88 30.22 -13.48 -6.50
N SER A 89 29.44 -13.21 -7.55
CA SER A 89 29.93 -12.75 -8.85
C SER A 89 30.20 -11.23 -8.93
N GLY A 90 30.04 -10.48 -7.84
CA GLY A 90 30.18 -9.01 -7.81
C GLY A 90 28.97 -8.22 -8.32
N ALA A 91 27.98 -8.88 -8.94
CA ALA A 91 26.76 -8.23 -9.40
C ALA A 91 25.79 -7.96 -8.23
N THR A 92 25.07 -6.82 -8.28
CA THR A 92 24.06 -6.47 -7.29
C THR A 92 22.67 -6.94 -7.70
N VAL A 93 21.87 -7.42 -6.73
CA VAL A 93 20.48 -7.84 -6.95
C VAL A 93 19.56 -7.12 -5.98
N PRO A 94 18.42 -6.57 -6.45
CA PRO A 94 17.46 -5.90 -5.59
C PRO A 94 16.81 -6.88 -4.61
N ILE A 95 16.67 -6.44 -3.37
CA ILE A 95 15.96 -7.20 -2.35
C ILE A 95 14.48 -6.86 -2.41
N GLY A 96 13.64 -7.88 -2.27
CA GLY A 96 12.19 -7.71 -2.18
C GLY A 96 11.78 -7.33 -0.77
N ILE A 97 11.04 -6.22 -0.64
CA ILE A 97 10.48 -5.77 0.64
C ILE A 97 8.96 -5.87 0.56
N ASN A 98 8.30 -6.26 1.65
CA ASN A 98 6.84 -6.22 1.72
C ASN A 98 6.35 -4.76 1.86
N PRO A 99 5.36 -4.28 1.08
CA PRO A 99 4.84 -2.92 1.18
C PRO A 99 4.30 -2.54 2.56
N SER A 100 3.88 -3.51 3.40
CA SER A 100 3.43 -3.22 4.77
C SER A 100 4.56 -2.81 5.72
N ASN A 101 5.82 -3.09 5.34
CA ASN A 101 7.02 -2.77 6.11
C ASN A 101 7.63 -1.40 5.73
N VAL A 102 6.97 -0.65 4.84
CA VAL A 102 7.42 0.67 4.41
C VAL A 102 6.37 1.74 4.70
N VAL A 103 6.83 2.98 4.77
CA VAL A 103 6.03 4.19 4.85
C VAL A 103 6.35 5.03 3.63
N ILE A 104 5.32 5.54 2.95
CA ILE A 104 5.49 6.42 1.78
C ILE A 104 5.78 7.83 2.27
N THR A 105 6.91 8.38 1.86
CA THR A 105 7.37 9.75 2.19
C THR A 105 6.99 10.75 1.12
N SER A 106 7.01 10.35 -0.15
CA SER A 106 6.59 11.17 -1.29
C SER A 106 5.78 10.37 -2.29
N LEU A 107 4.78 11.00 -2.88
CA LEU A 107 3.84 10.39 -3.82
C LEU A 107 4.10 10.89 -5.23
N LYS A 108 4.16 9.96 -6.20
CA LYS A 108 4.05 10.32 -7.62
C LYS A 108 2.59 10.58 -7.96
N LEU A 109 2.22 11.85 -8.11
CA LEU A 109 0.86 12.28 -8.39
C LEU A 109 0.58 12.24 -9.90
N ASP A 110 -0.54 11.59 -10.24
CA ASP A 110 -1.16 11.61 -11.56
C ASP A 110 -2.66 11.84 -11.36
N LYS A 111 -3.40 12.22 -12.41
CA LYS A 111 -4.86 12.44 -12.39
C LYS A 111 -5.64 11.35 -11.64
N ASP A 112 -5.37 10.08 -11.94
CA ASP A 112 -6.07 8.95 -11.30
C ASP A 112 -5.69 8.75 -9.83
N ARG A 113 -4.47 9.12 -9.46
CA ARG A 113 -3.99 8.99 -8.07
C ARG A 113 -4.58 10.10 -7.20
N GLU A 114 -4.68 11.31 -7.75
CA GLU A 114 -5.39 12.42 -7.12
C GLU A 114 -6.88 12.09 -6.94
N ALA A 115 -7.54 11.57 -7.97
CA ALA A 115 -8.92 11.10 -7.87
C ALA A 115 -9.09 9.99 -6.80
N LEU A 116 -8.11 9.08 -6.70
CA LEU A 116 -8.11 8.04 -5.67
C LEU A 116 -7.94 8.60 -4.26
N LEU A 117 -7.05 9.58 -4.08
CA LEU A 117 -6.85 10.28 -2.81
C LEU A 117 -8.11 11.03 -2.40
N ALA A 118 -8.71 11.79 -3.33
CA ALA A 118 -9.95 12.55 -3.09
C ALA A 118 -11.14 11.65 -2.73
N ARG A 119 -11.20 10.41 -3.26
CA ARG A 119 -12.22 9.41 -2.90
C ARG A 119 -11.96 8.77 -1.53
N LYS A 120 -10.70 8.67 -1.12
CA LYS A 120 -10.31 8.06 0.16
C LYS A 120 -10.28 9.04 1.32
N ASP A 121 -10.31 10.34 1.03
CA ASP A 121 -10.36 11.40 2.01
C ASP A 121 -11.55 11.18 2.95
N ARG A 122 -11.25 11.07 4.24
CA ARG A 122 -12.23 10.75 5.27
C ARG A 122 -13.12 11.93 5.64
N THR A 123 -12.73 13.16 5.31
CA THR A 123 -13.55 14.36 5.58
C THR A 123 -14.88 14.30 4.83
N LYS A 124 -14.90 13.68 3.64
CA LYS A 124 -16.13 13.53 2.84
C LYS A 124 -17.06 12.44 3.35
N GLY A 125 -16.60 11.55 4.22
CA GLY A 125 -17.41 10.49 4.82
C GLY A 125 -18.24 10.95 6.01
N GLU A 126 -17.98 12.15 6.55
CA GLU A 126 -18.71 12.72 7.69
C GLU A 126 -19.96 13.50 7.26
N LYS A 127 -20.17 13.75 5.95
CA LYS A 127 -21.35 14.45 5.39
C LYS A 127 -22.51 13.51 5.03
N THR A 128 -22.86 12.60 5.93
CA THR A 128 -24.21 12.03 5.97
C THR A 128 -24.76 12.46 7.32
N GLU A 129 -25.21 13.71 7.38
CA GLU A 129 -25.94 14.27 8.51
C GLU A 129 -27.23 13.47 8.69
N ASP A 130 -27.54 13.17 9.94
CA ASP A 130 -28.76 12.54 10.39
C ASP A 130 -29.98 13.34 9.85
N VAL A 131 -30.66 12.80 8.85
CA VAL A 131 -31.98 13.30 8.47
C VAL A 131 -32.92 12.85 9.59
N GLU A 132 -33.21 13.77 10.51
CA GLU A 132 -34.25 13.64 11.52
C GLU A 132 -35.54 13.11 10.86
N MET A 133 -35.89 11.86 11.15
CA MET A 133 -37.25 11.38 10.94
C MET A 133 -38.07 11.83 12.14
N SER A 134 -38.67 13.01 12.05
CA SER A 134 -39.79 13.37 12.92
C SER A 134 -41.01 12.53 12.52
N ALA A 135 -41.55 11.78 13.50
CA ALA A 135 -42.76 10.96 13.38
C ALA A 135 -44.03 11.80 13.17
#